data_AF-A0A086AQA4-F1
#
_entry.id   AF-A0A086AQA4-F1
#
_cell.length_a   1.000
_cell.length_b   1.000
_cell.length_c   1.000
_cell.angle_alpha   90.00
_cell.angle_beta   90.00
_cell.angle_gamma   90.00
#
_symmetry.space_group_name_H-M   'P 1'
#
loop_
_entity.id
_entity.type
_entity.pdbx_description
1 polymer ?
#
loop_
_entity_poly.entity_id
_entity_poly.type
_entity_poly.pdbx_seq_one_letter_code
_entity_poly.pdbx_strand_id
1 'polypeptide(L)'
;MKRPISLLLLLFFFCGYCQVSKRTAAIIKPLEKTRLFYSSEDKEIKKIEELLFKDASPEDLVYLAEKGKTVHVKAVAIDVLAHKKEGGKMLDVFKKNLYSKDKLDYRGGCIVSEHLLSAYIFEGVSAGDHFSEIEKENLHREMIAIALNAKPVNGELLEALAYDLPTDHDTYAKIRKLVMDTKSPILLVNLAKYKNPDDIELIKSFGKQAYPAIQEFPDPKFLPIMKERITDSSDFAFMVALAEFCSEEAKEIVIKAIEYNKKINKEKDCDGNCLTFLYQQISIKRCALYDSALADLWVTDKIISFDILGAYEKTHTQKETAKFLLDGFLKPGKAEIIAVNAYDMDHLEEDGSGEMIFDDNLRLVTLLEKTKKISKEVYEKAVRNSLQYLDDLDLNRFISKLKDNDSVLQNRDVLLDRVRDNDNAYGALTIMDGLKMLKDKNLFDDGAAIIVSRKAEFKKVPVWEKEYKNFIKENNVKE
;
A
#
# COMPACT_ATOMS: atom_id res chain seq x y z
N MET A 1 -49.67 -60.75 -34.00
CA MET A 1 -48.43 -59.96 -34.08
C MET A 1 -48.77 -58.48 -33.85
N LYS A 2 -48.41 -57.92 -32.68
CA LYS A 2 -48.57 -56.51 -32.35
C LYS A 2 -47.18 -55.91 -32.04
N ARG A 3 -46.81 -54.93 -32.86
CA ARG A 3 -45.82 -53.83 -32.75
C ARG A 3 -44.59 -53.97 -31.82
N PRO A 4 -43.40 -53.66 -32.37
CA PRO A 4 -42.39 -52.87 -31.68
C PRO A 4 -42.01 -51.65 -32.54
N ILE A 5 -42.72 -50.53 -32.39
CA ILE A 5 -42.29 -49.22 -32.95
C ILE A 5 -41.98 -48.21 -31.84
N SER A 6 -42.28 -48.52 -30.57
CA SER A 6 -42.08 -47.58 -29.46
C SER A 6 -40.67 -47.55 -28.86
N LEU A 7 -39.73 -48.42 -29.26
CA LEU A 7 -38.38 -48.43 -28.66
C LEU A 7 -37.35 -47.56 -29.40
N LEU A 8 -37.57 -47.23 -30.67
CA LEU A 8 -36.61 -46.48 -31.49
C LEU A 8 -36.73 -44.96 -31.34
N LEU A 9 -37.85 -44.47 -30.83
CA LEU A 9 -38.06 -43.05 -30.50
C LEU A 9 -37.55 -42.67 -29.10
N LEU A 10 -37.28 -43.65 -28.22
CA LEU A 10 -36.71 -43.42 -26.89
C LEU A 10 -35.17 -43.38 -26.88
N LEU A 11 -34.51 -43.88 -27.94
CA LEU A 11 -33.04 -43.83 -28.07
C LEU A 11 -32.51 -42.51 -28.62
N PHE A 12 -33.37 -41.67 -29.22
CA PHE A 12 -32.99 -40.31 -29.64
C PHE A 12 -33.12 -39.25 -28.53
N PHE A 13 -33.71 -39.61 -27.38
CA PHE A 13 -33.95 -38.66 -26.29
C PHE A 13 -32.94 -38.69 -25.13
N PHE A 14 -31.92 -39.57 -25.16
CA PHE A 14 -31.04 -39.78 -24.00
C PHE A 14 -29.52 -39.75 -24.24
N CYS A 15 -29.01 -39.15 -25.33
CA CYS A 15 -27.55 -39.03 -25.52
C CYS A 15 -27.08 -37.74 -26.20
N GLY A 16 -27.72 -36.61 -25.88
CA GLY A 16 -27.18 -35.29 -26.20
C GLY A 16 -26.15 -34.83 -25.15
N TYR A 17 -25.03 -35.55 -24.99
CA TYR A 17 -23.86 -34.97 -24.32
C TYR A 17 -23.33 -33.87 -25.25
N CYS A 18 -23.61 -32.61 -24.91
CA CYS A 18 -23.15 -31.42 -25.64
C CYS A 18 -21.65 -31.52 -25.92
N GLN A 19 -21.28 -31.73 -27.18
CA GLN A 19 -19.94 -31.49 -27.66
C GLN A 19 -19.99 -30.13 -28.37
N VAL A 20 -19.02 -29.25 -28.08
CA VAL A 20 -18.90 -27.96 -28.76
C VAL A 20 -18.82 -28.14 -30.28
N SER A 21 -19.33 -27.17 -31.04
CA SER A 21 -19.25 -27.24 -32.49
C SER A 21 -17.80 -27.36 -32.98
N LYS A 22 -17.57 -28.00 -34.14
CA LYS A 22 -16.22 -28.12 -34.74
C LYS A 22 -15.56 -26.76 -34.94
N ARG A 23 -16.36 -25.73 -35.20
CA ARG A 23 -15.89 -24.35 -35.39
C ARG A 23 -15.43 -23.76 -34.06
N THR A 24 -16.24 -23.87 -33.01
CA THR A 24 -15.88 -23.44 -31.65
C THR A 24 -14.62 -24.15 -31.15
N ALA A 25 -14.52 -25.47 -31.37
CA ALA A 25 -13.33 -26.25 -31.00
C ALA A 25 -12.05 -25.78 -31.71
N ALA A 26 -12.15 -25.36 -32.97
CA ALA A 26 -11.01 -24.81 -33.71
C ALA A 26 -10.56 -23.45 -33.16
N ILE A 27 -11.52 -22.60 -32.74
CA ILE A 27 -11.26 -21.26 -32.20
C ILE A 27 -10.51 -21.33 -30.86
N ILE A 28 -10.89 -22.24 -29.94
CA ILE A 28 -10.28 -22.33 -28.60
C ILE A 28 -8.93 -23.05 -28.54
N LYS A 29 -8.54 -23.76 -29.60
CA LYS A 29 -7.33 -24.60 -29.62
C LYS A 29 -6.03 -23.87 -29.19
N PRO A 30 -5.81 -22.58 -29.54
CA PRO A 30 -4.66 -21.84 -29.06
C PRO A 30 -4.62 -21.67 -27.52
N LEU A 31 -5.78 -21.49 -26.87
CA LEU A 31 -5.90 -21.29 -25.42
C LEU A 31 -5.51 -22.53 -24.60
N GLU A 32 -5.55 -23.72 -25.20
CA GLU A 32 -5.15 -24.95 -24.51
C GLU A 32 -3.66 -24.98 -24.14
N LYS A 33 -2.84 -24.12 -24.76
CA LYS A 33 -1.40 -24.01 -24.48
C LYS A 33 -1.07 -22.82 -23.59
N THR A 34 -2.04 -21.97 -23.28
CA THR A 34 -1.86 -20.78 -22.46
C THR A 34 -1.61 -21.17 -21.01
N ARG A 35 -0.62 -20.50 -20.39
CA ARG A 35 -0.23 -20.71 -19.00
C ARG A 35 -0.46 -19.48 -18.11
N LEU A 36 -0.65 -18.31 -18.70
CA LEU A 36 -0.85 -17.04 -17.99
C LEU A 36 -1.96 -16.25 -18.69
N PHE A 37 -2.85 -15.65 -17.91
CA PHE A 37 -3.90 -14.77 -18.39
C PHE A 37 -3.48 -13.31 -18.15
N TYR A 38 -3.49 -12.48 -19.20
CA TYR A 38 -3.05 -11.09 -19.12
C TYR A 38 -4.25 -10.15 -19.04
N SER A 39 -4.15 -9.13 -18.19
CA SER A 39 -5.15 -8.05 -18.12
C SER A 39 -5.21 -7.29 -19.45
N SER A 40 -6.21 -7.57 -20.28
CA SER A 40 -6.69 -6.69 -21.37
C SER A 40 -5.71 -6.30 -22.50
N GLU A 41 -4.44 -6.74 -22.52
CA GLU A 41 -3.47 -6.37 -23.57
C GLU A 41 -3.06 -7.53 -24.48
N ASP A 42 -3.51 -8.74 -24.21
CA ASP A 42 -3.22 -9.88 -25.07
C ASP A 42 -4.12 -9.85 -26.32
N LYS A 43 -3.56 -9.33 -27.41
CA LYS A 43 -4.22 -9.23 -28.72
C LYS A 43 -4.67 -10.60 -29.25
N GLU A 44 -4.03 -11.69 -28.84
CA GLU A 44 -4.43 -13.03 -29.28
C GLU A 44 -5.67 -13.50 -28.52
N ILE A 45 -5.75 -13.27 -27.21
CA ILE A 45 -6.94 -13.59 -26.40
C ILE A 45 -8.14 -12.78 -26.86
N LYS A 46 -7.99 -11.46 -27.04
CA LYS A 46 -9.08 -10.60 -27.56
C LYS A 46 -9.62 -11.06 -28.91
N LYS A 47 -8.74 -11.48 -29.81
CA LYS A 47 -9.15 -12.02 -31.11
C LYS A 47 -9.95 -13.32 -30.97
N ILE A 48 -9.59 -14.17 -30.01
CA ILE A 48 -10.31 -15.40 -29.72
C ILE A 48 -11.68 -15.09 -29.12
N GLU A 49 -11.77 -14.15 -28.19
CA GLU A 49 -13.03 -13.65 -27.63
C GLU A 49 -13.97 -13.11 -28.72
N GLU A 50 -13.47 -12.27 -29.63
CA GLU A 50 -14.25 -11.73 -30.75
C GLU A 50 -14.80 -12.83 -31.68
N LEU A 51 -13.97 -13.84 -31.98
CA LEU A 51 -14.38 -14.99 -32.80
C LEU A 51 -15.44 -15.84 -32.09
N LEU A 52 -15.25 -16.11 -30.80
CA LEU A 52 -16.24 -16.84 -29.99
C LEU A 52 -17.54 -16.05 -29.86
N PHE A 53 -17.46 -14.73 -29.65
CA PHE A 53 -18.63 -13.86 -29.60
C PHE A 53 -19.44 -13.95 -30.89
N LYS A 54 -18.78 -14.01 -32.04
CA LYS A 54 -19.46 -14.10 -33.34
C LYS A 54 -20.01 -15.49 -33.64
N ASP A 55 -19.23 -16.54 -33.34
CA ASP A 55 -19.44 -17.86 -33.94
C ASP A 55 -19.92 -18.94 -32.96
N ALA A 56 -19.72 -18.77 -31.65
CA ALA A 56 -20.13 -19.74 -30.66
C ALA A 56 -21.58 -19.47 -30.21
N SER A 57 -22.38 -20.54 -30.11
CA SER A 57 -23.66 -20.45 -29.42
C SER A 57 -23.43 -20.28 -27.92
N PRO A 58 -24.36 -19.65 -27.20
CA PRO A 58 -24.23 -19.55 -25.76
C PRO A 58 -24.25 -20.93 -25.06
N GLU A 59 -24.84 -21.98 -25.64
CA GLU A 59 -24.74 -23.37 -25.13
C GLU A 59 -23.32 -23.94 -25.28
N ASP A 60 -22.65 -23.66 -26.40
CA ASP A 60 -21.24 -24.02 -26.61
C ASP A 60 -20.37 -23.33 -25.54
N LEU A 61 -20.63 -22.06 -25.24
CA LEU A 61 -19.88 -21.30 -24.25
C LEU A 61 -20.14 -21.79 -22.82
N VAL A 62 -21.37 -22.15 -22.47
CA VAL A 62 -21.68 -22.79 -21.18
C VAL A 62 -20.92 -24.10 -21.03
N TYR A 63 -20.88 -24.94 -22.07
CA TYR A 63 -20.10 -26.16 -22.04
C TYR A 63 -18.61 -25.87 -21.83
N LEU A 64 -18.04 -24.88 -22.53
CA LEU A 64 -16.65 -24.50 -22.37
C LEU A 64 -16.33 -23.95 -20.98
N ALA A 65 -17.21 -23.11 -20.42
CA ALA A 65 -17.04 -22.56 -19.08
C ALA A 65 -17.05 -23.65 -17.99
N GLU A 66 -17.82 -24.73 -18.19
CA GLU A 66 -17.92 -25.84 -17.23
C GLU A 66 -16.86 -26.93 -17.45
N LYS A 67 -16.61 -27.32 -18.71
CA LYS A 67 -15.87 -28.52 -19.11
C LYS A 67 -14.65 -28.22 -19.98
N GLY A 68 -14.30 -26.94 -20.15
CA GLY A 68 -13.10 -26.51 -20.85
C GLY A 68 -11.86 -27.22 -20.32
N LYS A 69 -10.97 -27.60 -21.24
CA LYS A 69 -9.77 -28.41 -20.93
C LYS A 69 -8.79 -27.69 -20.01
N THR A 70 -8.74 -26.37 -20.08
CA THR A 70 -7.88 -25.52 -19.25
C THR A 70 -8.72 -24.43 -18.59
N VAL A 71 -8.26 -23.92 -17.44
CA VAL A 71 -8.92 -22.79 -16.75
C VAL A 71 -9.03 -21.55 -17.65
N HIS A 72 -8.04 -21.33 -18.54
CA HIS A 72 -8.04 -20.24 -19.52
C HIS A 72 -9.18 -20.36 -20.55
N VAL A 73 -9.45 -21.58 -21.03
CA VAL A 73 -10.60 -21.83 -21.93
C VAL A 73 -11.91 -21.52 -21.20
N LYS A 74 -11.99 -21.88 -19.90
CA LYS A 74 -13.18 -21.59 -19.08
C LYS A 74 -13.34 -20.08 -18.89
N ALA A 75 -12.29 -19.36 -18.50
CA ALA A 75 -12.29 -17.91 -18.29
C ALA A 75 -12.73 -17.14 -19.54
N VAL A 76 -12.14 -17.43 -20.71
CA VAL A 76 -12.54 -16.78 -21.97
C VAL A 76 -14.00 -17.07 -22.33
N ALA A 77 -14.49 -18.29 -22.08
CA ALA A 77 -15.89 -18.61 -22.32
C ALA A 77 -16.84 -17.83 -21.38
N ILE A 78 -16.43 -17.60 -20.13
CA ILE A 78 -17.15 -16.78 -19.15
C ILE A 78 -17.19 -15.32 -19.62
N ASP A 79 -16.07 -14.75 -20.06
CA ASP A 79 -16.01 -13.36 -20.55
C ASP A 79 -16.93 -13.17 -21.77
N VAL A 80 -16.91 -14.12 -22.72
CA VAL A 80 -17.78 -14.07 -23.90
C VAL A 80 -19.26 -14.25 -23.54
N LEU A 81 -19.59 -15.07 -22.52
CA LEU A 81 -20.96 -15.18 -22.00
C LEU A 81 -21.44 -13.86 -21.39
N ALA A 82 -20.58 -13.19 -20.62
CA ALA A 82 -20.86 -11.87 -20.09
C ALA A 82 -21.07 -10.85 -21.22
N HIS A 83 -20.19 -10.81 -22.22
CA HIS A 83 -20.30 -9.94 -23.39
C HIS A 83 -21.60 -10.16 -24.18
N LYS A 84 -22.09 -11.41 -24.25
CA LYS A 84 -23.37 -11.77 -24.85
C LYS A 84 -24.60 -11.44 -23.98
N LYS A 85 -24.38 -10.93 -22.76
CA LYS A 85 -25.42 -10.60 -21.78
C LYS A 85 -26.25 -11.81 -21.34
N GLU A 86 -25.60 -12.96 -21.22
CA GLU A 86 -26.26 -14.23 -20.87
C GLU A 86 -26.29 -14.43 -19.34
N GLY A 87 -26.88 -13.49 -18.60
CA GLY A 87 -26.84 -13.44 -17.13
C GLY A 87 -27.37 -14.71 -16.45
N GLY A 88 -28.48 -15.27 -16.93
CA GLY A 88 -29.02 -16.53 -16.41
C GLY A 88 -28.07 -17.72 -16.60
N LYS A 89 -27.34 -17.77 -17.72
CA LYS A 89 -26.36 -18.83 -17.98
C LYS A 89 -25.10 -18.64 -17.15
N MET A 90 -24.66 -17.39 -16.94
CA MET A 90 -23.56 -17.06 -16.02
C MET A 90 -23.86 -17.55 -14.61
N LEU A 91 -25.09 -17.35 -14.13
CA LEU A 91 -25.54 -17.86 -12.83
C LEU A 91 -25.49 -19.40 -12.76
N ASP A 92 -25.90 -20.10 -13.82
CA ASP A 92 -25.85 -21.56 -13.86
C ASP A 92 -24.42 -22.11 -13.90
N VAL A 93 -23.53 -21.44 -14.63
CA VAL A 93 -22.10 -21.73 -14.65
C VAL A 93 -21.50 -21.53 -13.26
N PHE A 94 -21.85 -20.44 -12.56
CA PHE A 94 -21.43 -20.19 -11.17
C PHE A 94 -21.86 -21.33 -10.23
N LYS A 95 -23.14 -21.72 -10.25
CA LYS A 95 -23.67 -22.83 -9.42
C LYS A 95 -22.89 -24.12 -9.62
N LYS A 96 -22.53 -24.46 -10.85
CA LYS A 96 -21.80 -25.71 -11.18
C LYS A 96 -20.32 -25.64 -10.84
N ASN A 97 -19.74 -24.45 -10.80
CA ASN A 97 -18.34 -24.23 -10.43
C ASN A 97 -18.17 -23.81 -8.96
N LEU A 98 -19.24 -23.84 -8.16
CA LEU A 98 -19.24 -23.41 -6.76
C LEU A 98 -18.14 -24.06 -5.91
N TYR A 99 -17.77 -25.31 -6.20
CA TYR A 99 -16.71 -26.05 -5.50
C TYR A 99 -15.51 -26.37 -6.40
N SER A 100 -15.40 -25.70 -7.54
CA SER A 100 -14.24 -25.85 -8.39
C SER A 100 -12.98 -25.41 -7.64
N LYS A 101 -11.90 -26.15 -7.81
CA LYS A 101 -10.56 -25.79 -7.29
C LYS A 101 -9.70 -25.14 -8.37
N ASP A 102 -10.27 -24.89 -9.55
CA ASP A 102 -9.54 -24.27 -10.65
C ASP A 102 -9.17 -22.84 -10.27
N LYS A 103 -7.90 -22.51 -10.45
CA LYS A 103 -7.35 -21.17 -10.22
C LYS A 103 -6.78 -20.63 -11.51
N LEU A 104 -7.03 -19.35 -11.77
CA LEU A 104 -6.51 -18.60 -12.89
C LEU A 104 -5.27 -17.82 -12.44
N ASP A 105 -4.14 -18.03 -13.11
CA ASP A 105 -2.96 -17.21 -12.93
C ASP A 105 -3.12 -15.92 -13.74
N TYR A 106 -3.41 -14.83 -13.04
CA TYR A 106 -3.63 -13.52 -13.61
C TYR A 106 -2.38 -12.65 -13.48
N ARG A 107 -1.95 -12.00 -14.56
CA ARG A 107 -0.80 -11.09 -14.54
C ARG A 107 -1.21 -9.64 -14.80
N GLY A 108 -1.01 -8.80 -13.79
CA GLY A 108 -1.09 -7.33 -13.86
C GLY A 108 0.31 -6.72 -13.75
N GLY A 109 0.89 -6.31 -14.88
CA GLY A 109 2.27 -5.80 -14.93
C GLY A 109 3.31 -6.85 -14.49
N CYS A 110 4.02 -6.57 -13.40
CA CYS A 110 5.03 -7.48 -12.83
C CYS A 110 4.48 -8.44 -11.77
N ILE A 111 3.20 -8.32 -11.39
CA ILE A 111 2.57 -9.12 -10.34
C ILE A 111 1.74 -10.24 -10.98
N VAL A 112 1.90 -11.45 -10.46
CA VAL A 112 1.05 -12.61 -10.80
C VAL A 112 0.24 -12.99 -9.55
N SER A 113 -1.08 -13.07 -9.68
CA SER A 113 -2.02 -13.45 -8.63
C SER A 113 -2.85 -14.65 -9.07
N GLU A 114 -3.16 -15.54 -8.12
CA GLU A 114 -4.08 -16.65 -8.33
C GLU A 114 -5.51 -16.21 -8.01
N HIS A 115 -6.45 -16.40 -8.94
CA HIS A 115 -7.87 -16.11 -8.74
C HIS A 115 -8.70 -17.40 -8.83
N LEU A 116 -9.56 -17.64 -7.86
CA LEU A 116 -10.49 -18.78 -7.90
C LEU A 116 -11.47 -18.60 -9.07
N LEU A 117 -11.66 -19.63 -9.91
CA LEU A 117 -12.53 -19.53 -11.09
C LEU A 117 -13.97 -19.10 -10.73
N SER A 118 -14.51 -19.56 -9.60
CA SER A 118 -15.84 -19.14 -9.14
C SER A 118 -15.90 -17.68 -8.71
N ALA A 119 -14.81 -17.13 -8.17
CA ALA A 119 -14.71 -15.69 -7.91
C ALA A 119 -14.61 -14.91 -9.23
N TYR A 120 -13.84 -15.40 -10.20
CA TYR A 120 -13.76 -14.81 -11.53
C TYR A 120 -15.13 -14.76 -12.25
N ILE A 121 -15.96 -15.81 -12.12
CA ILE A 121 -17.33 -15.79 -12.67
C ILE A 121 -18.17 -14.68 -12.02
N PHE A 122 -18.03 -14.46 -10.72
CA PHE A 122 -18.71 -13.40 -9.99
C PHE A 122 -18.24 -12.01 -10.45
N GLU A 123 -16.92 -11.81 -10.56
CA GLU A 123 -16.31 -10.57 -11.07
C GLU A 123 -16.72 -10.28 -12.52
N GLY A 124 -16.86 -11.31 -13.36
CA GLY A 124 -17.29 -11.19 -14.76
C GLY A 124 -18.71 -10.63 -14.94
N VAL A 125 -19.53 -10.60 -13.87
CA VAL A 125 -20.82 -9.87 -13.87
C VAL A 125 -20.60 -8.36 -13.73
N SER A 126 -19.58 -7.94 -12.97
CA SER A 126 -19.26 -6.54 -12.71
C SER A 126 -18.37 -5.90 -13.76
N ALA A 127 -17.52 -6.70 -14.41
CA ALA A 127 -16.56 -6.22 -15.37
C ALA A 127 -17.26 -5.66 -16.62
N GLY A 128 -16.99 -4.40 -16.96
CA GLY A 128 -17.51 -3.75 -18.16
C GLY A 128 -19.00 -3.34 -18.13
N ASP A 129 -19.47 -2.80 -19.26
CA ASP A 129 -20.84 -2.29 -19.43
C ASP A 129 -21.79 -3.33 -20.05
N HIS A 130 -21.54 -4.62 -19.78
CA HIS A 130 -22.29 -5.71 -20.43
C HIS A 130 -23.72 -5.82 -19.88
N PHE A 131 -23.87 -5.74 -18.56
CA PHE A 131 -25.16 -5.81 -17.88
C PHE A 131 -25.61 -4.42 -17.42
N SER A 132 -26.92 -4.22 -17.30
CA SER A 132 -27.44 -3.02 -16.63
C SER A 132 -27.16 -3.07 -15.13
N GLU A 133 -27.06 -1.93 -14.45
CA GLU A 133 -26.78 -1.89 -13.00
C GLU A 133 -27.78 -2.73 -12.18
N ILE A 134 -29.08 -2.66 -12.51
CA ILE A 134 -30.13 -3.47 -11.86
C ILE A 134 -29.88 -4.98 -12.07
N GLU A 135 -29.43 -5.38 -13.26
CA GLU A 135 -29.13 -6.78 -13.57
C GLU A 135 -27.88 -7.26 -12.84
N LYS A 136 -26.83 -6.43 -12.76
CA LYS A 136 -25.62 -6.71 -11.98
C LYS A 136 -25.97 -6.95 -10.51
N GLU A 137 -26.71 -6.02 -9.89
CA GLU A 137 -27.17 -6.13 -8.50
C GLU A 137 -27.97 -7.42 -8.24
N ASN A 138 -28.88 -7.77 -9.16
CA ASN A 138 -29.69 -8.99 -9.03
C ASN A 138 -28.83 -10.26 -9.12
N LEU A 139 -27.95 -10.35 -10.12
CA LEU A 139 -27.07 -11.51 -10.32
C LEU A 139 -26.11 -11.69 -9.14
N HIS A 140 -25.50 -10.60 -8.67
CA HIS A 140 -24.63 -10.61 -7.50
C HIS A 140 -25.34 -11.10 -6.25
N ARG A 141 -26.52 -10.54 -5.97
CA ARG A 141 -27.34 -10.96 -4.82
C ARG A 141 -27.66 -12.46 -4.89
N GLU A 142 -28.00 -12.97 -6.07
CA GLU A 142 -28.27 -14.40 -6.26
C GLU A 142 -27.01 -15.27 -6.08
N MET A 143 -25.86 -14.87 -6.64
CA MET A 143 -24.60 -15.59 -6.49
C MET A 143 -24.11 -15.61 -5.04
N ILE A 144 -24.19 -14.48 -4.33
CA ILE A 144 -23.87 -14.39 -2.90
C ILE A 144 -24.81 -15.28 -2.08
N ALA A 145 -26.11 -15.25 -2.37
CA ALA A 145 -27.06 -16.12 -1.70
C ALA A 145 -26.73 -17.61 -1.94
N ILE A 146 -26.30 -17.99 -3.14
CA ILE A 146 -25.86 -19.36 -3.43
C ILE A 146 -24.61 -19.71 -2.61
N ALA A 147 -23.61 -18.83 -2.57
CA ALA A 147 -22.37 -19.06 -1.82
C ALA A 147 -22.61 -19.19 -0.31
N LEU A 148 -23.42 -18.29 0.28
CA LEU A 148 -23.76 -18.31 1.72
C LEU A 148 -24.58 -19.52 2.14
N ASN A 149 -25.42 -20.06 1.25
CA ASN A 149 -26.27 -21.22 1.54
C ASN A 149 -25.68 -22.56 1.06
N ALA A 150 -24.44 -22.55 0.55
CA ALA A 150 -23.73 -23.73 0.05
C ALA A 150 -23.57 -24.80 1.14
N LYS A 151 -23.76 -26.07 0.75
CA LYS A 151 -23.53 -27.25 1.61
C LYS A 151 -22.73 -28.30 0.82
N PRO A 152 -21.48 -28.64 1.22
CA PRO A 152 -20.70 -28.05 2.32
C PRO A 152 -20.37 -26.57 2.08
N VAL A 153 -19.90 -25.85 3.11
CA VAL A 153 -19.47 -24.45 2.95
C VAL A 153 -18.20 -24.40 2.09
N ASN A 154 -18.16 -23.52 1.09
CA ASN A 154 -16.92 -23.18 0.39
C ASN A 154 -16.27 -21.94 1.04
N GLY A 155 -15.36 -22.18 1.99
CA GLY A 155 -14.67 -21.10 2.71
C GLY A 155 -13.81 -20.22 1.81
N GLU A 156 -13.03 -20.80 0.90
CA GLU A 156 -12.13 -20.06 0.01
C GLU A 156 -12.91 -19.11 -0.93
N LEU A 157 -14.07 -19.55 -1.44
CA LEU A 157 -14.95 -18.68 -2.21
C LEU A 157 -15.55 -17.56 -1.35
N LEU A 158 -16.03 -17.87 -0.14
CA LEU A 158 -16.60 -16.85 0.74
C LEU A 158 -15.57 -15.80 1.16
N GLU A 159 -14.31 -16.21 1.37
CA GLU A 159 -13.21 -15.28 1.62
C GLU A 159 -12.93 -14.39 0.40
N ALA A 160 -12.93 -14.96 -0.81
CA ALA A 160 -12.76 -14.19 -2.05
C ALA A 160 -13.89 -13.18 -2.27
N LEU A 161 -15.12 -13.50 -1.84
CA LEU A 161 -16.30 -12.63 -1.97
C LEU A 161 -16.53 -11.72 -0.76
N ALA A 162 -15.65 -11.73 0.24
CA ALA A 162 -15.93 -11.15 1.56
C ALA A 162 -16.23 -9.64 1.55
N TYR A 163 -15.70 -8.90 0.57
CA TYR A 163 -15.97 -7.48 0.39
C TYR A 163 -17.39 -7.20 -0.12
N ASP A 164 -17.95 -8.12 -0.91
CA ASP A 164 -19.28 -8.01 -1.50
C ASP A 164 -20.39 -8.65 -0.64
N LEU A 165 -20.02 -9.36 0.43
CA LEU A 165 -21.00 -9.95 1.34
C LEU A 165 -21.84 -8.83 2.01
N PRO A 166 -23.18 -8.97 2.01
CA PRO A 166 -24.06 -7.97 2.57
C PRO A 166 -23.87 -7.83 4.08
N THR A 167 -24.16 -6.64 4.60
CA THR A 167 -24.10 -6.30 6.02
C THR A 167 -25.50 -6.13 6.63
N ASP A 168 -26.51 -6.78 6.05
CA ASP A 168 -27.90 -6.73 6.52
C ASP A 168 -28.19 -7.73 7.65
N HIS A 169 -29.21 -7.43 8.45
CA HIS A 169 -29.58 -8.24 9.62
C HIS A 169 -29.94 -9.70 9.26
N ASP A 170 -30.44 -9.96 8.05
CA ASP A 170 -30.87 -11.30 7.63
C ASP A 170 -29.69 -12.24 7.38
N THR A 171 -28.52 -11.67 7.10
CA THR A 171 -27.28 -12.41 6.81
C THR A 171 -26.35 -12.54 8.00
N TYR A 172 -26.50 -11.70 9.04
CA TYR A 172 -25.71 -11.71 10.28
C TYR A 172 -25.55 -13.11 10.88
N ALA A 173 -26.66 -13.80 11.18
CA ALA A 173 -26.62 -15.10 11.85
C ALA A 173 -25.89 -16.18 11.01
N LYS A 174 -25.95 -16.06 9.68
CA LYS A 174 -25.26 -16.96 8.75
C LYS A 174 -23.76 -16.67 8.75
N ILE A 175 -23.37 -15.41 8.58
CA ILE A 175 -21.97 -14.98 8.60
C ILE A 175 -21.31 -15.34 9.93
N ARG A 176 -21.98 -15.06 11.06
CA ARG A 176 -21.49 -15.44 12.39
C ARG A 176 -21.24 -16.94 12.51
N LYS A 177 -22.17 -17.76 12.03
CA LYS A 177 -21.99 -19.22 12.01
C LYS A 177 -20.80 -19.62 11.12
N LEU A 178 -20.67 -19.02 9.94
CA LEU A 178 -19.57 -19.28 9.02
C LEU A 178 -18.22 -18.93 9.65
N VAL A 179 -18.10 -17.81 10.36
CA VAL A 179 -16.88 -17.44 11.11
C VAL A 179 -16.56 -18.50 12.17
N MET A 180 -17.57 -18.98 12.90
CA MET A 180 -17.36 -20.02 13.92
C MET A 180 -16.91 -21.35 13.31
N ASP A 181 -17.52 -21.76 12.20
CA ASP A 181 -17.30 -23.04 11.53
C ASP A 181 -15.97 -23.06 10.76
N THR A 182 -15.59 -21.96 10.13
CA THR A 182 -14.39 -21.87 9.26
C THR A 182 -13.16 -21.33 9.97
N LYS A 183 -13.34 -20.57 11.06
CA LYS A 183 -12.27 -19.80 11.71
C LYS A 183 -11.53 -18.84 10.77
N SER A 184 -12.24 -18.31 9.77
CA SER A 184 -11.69 -17.36 8.79
C SER A 184 -11.55 -15.94 9.38
N PRO A 185 -10.34 -15.35 9.42
CA PRO A 185 -10.14 -13.95 9.79
C PRO A 185 -10.77 -12.96 8.81
N ILE A 186 -10.81 -13.31 7.52
CA ILE A 186 -11.40 -12.45 6.48
C ILE A 186 -12.90 -12.32 6.71
N LEU A 187 -13.59 -13.43 7.00
CA LEU A 187 -15.02 -13.39 7.35
C LEU A 187 -15.26 -12.74 8.72
N LEU A 188 -14.30 -12.79 9.65
CA LEU A 188 -14.39 -12.09 10.93
C LEU A 188 -14.47 -10.57 10.72
N VAL A 189 -13.71 -10.01 9.78
CA VAL A 189 -13.79 -8.59 9.41
C VAL A 189 -15.19 -8.25 8.91
N ASN A 190 -15.77 -9.10 8.05
CA ASN A 190 -17.13 -8.89 7.57
C ASN A 190 -18.16 -8.96 8.72
N LEU A 191 -18.03 -9.92 9.65
CA LEU A 191 -18.85 -9.99 10.85
C LEU A 191 -18.74 -8.73 11.73
N ALA A 192 -17.54 -8.17 11.87
CA ALA A 192 -17.34 -6.98 12.69
C ALA A 192 -18.05 -5.74 12.15
N LYS A 193 -18.32 -5.65 10.84
CA LYS A 193 -19.10 -4.54 10.24
C LYS A 193 -20.50 -4.40 10.85
N TYR A 194 -21.06 -5.47 11.42
CA TYR A 194 -22.35 -5.45 12.14
C TYR A 194 -22.29 -4.75 13.50
N LYS A 195 -21.10 -4.60 14.08
CA LYS A 195 -20.86 -3.94 15.37
C LYS A 195 -21.71 -4.51 16.51
N ASN A 196 -21.94 -5.82 16.50
CA ASN A 196 -22.76 -6.49 17.52
C ASN A 196 -21.92 -6.74 18.80
N PRO A 197 -22.33 -6.20 19.97
CA PRO A 197 -21.61 -6.41 21.22
C PRO A 197 -21.48 -7.87 21.66
N ASP A 198 -22.37 -8.76 21.22
CA ASP A 198 -22.32 -10.19 21.53
C ASP A 198 -21.16 -10.94 20.83
N ASP A 199 -20.52 -10.30 19.84
CA ASP A 199 -19.39 -10.88 19.10
C ASP A 199 -18.03 -10.51 19.68
N ILE A 200 -17.97 -9.67 20.72
CA ILE A 200 -16.71 -9.18 21.28
C ILE A 200 -15.80 -10.34 21.72
N GLU A 201 -16.34 -11.33 22.44
CA GLU A 201 -15.55 -12.48 22.89
C GLU A 201 -15.18 -13.42 21.73
N LEU A 202 -16.02 -13.51 20.70
CA LEU A 202 -15.68 -14.23 19.48
C LEU A 202 -14.52 -13.55 18.75
N ILE A 203 -14.57 -12.23 18.55
CA ILE A 203 -13.50 -11.44 17.92
C ILE A 203 -12.19 -11.60 18.70
N LYS A 204 -12.21 -11.44 20.03
CA LYS A 204 -11.02 -11.64 20.89
C LYS A 204 -10.39 -13.02 20.73
N SER A 205 -11.19 -14.06 20.49
CA SER A 205 -10.70 -15.44 20.37
C SER A 205 -9.74 -15.66 19.19
N PHE A 206 -9.70 -14.75 18.20
CA PHE A 206 -8.78 -14.81 17.06
C PHE A 206 -7.38 -14.24 17.35
N GLY A 207 -7.14 -13.68 18.53
CA GLY A 207 -5.83 -13.14 18.90
C GLY A 207 -5.35 -12.06 17.92
N LYS A 208 -4.14 -12.23 17.35
CA LYS A 208 -3.57 -11.22 16.43
C LYS A 208 -4.38 -11.02 15.16
N GLN A 209 -5.05 -12.07 14.70
CA GLN A 209 -5.87 -12.02 13.48
C GLN A 209 -7.15 -11.19 13.67
N ALA A 210 -7.46 -10.78 14.91
CA ALA A 210 -8.63 -9.97 15.22
C ALA A 210 -8.45 -8.48 14.93
N TYR A 211 -7.22 -7.96 14.76
CA TYR A 211 -7.02 -6.51 14.66
C TYR A 211 -7.78 -5.85 13.51
N PRO A 212 -7.81 -6.41 12.28
CA PRO A 212 -8.65 -5.84 11.22
C PRO A 212 -10.15 -5.83 11.56
N ALA A 213 -10.63 -6.82 12.33
CA ALA A 213 -12.01 -6.84 12.79
C ALA A 213 -12.28 -5.81 13.91
N ILE A 214 -11.31 -5.60 14.81
CA ILE A 214 -11.36 -4.54 15.82
C ILE A 214 -11.37 -3.16 15.16
N GLN A 215 -10.65 -3.00 14.04
CA GLN A 215 -10.67 -1.76 13.28
C GLN A 215 -12.08 -1.42 12.75
N GLU A 216 -12.79 -2.41 12.22
CA GLU A 216 -14.18 -2.24 11.75
C GLU A 216 -15.19 -1.99 12.90
N PHE A 217 -14.91 -2.55 14.08
CA PHE A 217 -15.73 -2.42 15.28
C PHE A 217 -14.91 -1.99 16.50
N PRO A 218 -14.55 -0.70 16.62
CA PRO A 218 -13.74 -0.21 17.73
C PRO A 218 -14.59 -0.05 19.01
N ASP A 219 -14.82 -1.15 19.73
CA ASP A 219 -15.46 -1.15 21.07
C ASP A 219 -14.40 -1.08 22.20
N PRO A 220 -14.55 -0.20 23.21
CA PRO A 220 -13.58 -0.07 24.31
C PRO A 220 -13.24 -1.37 25.03
N LYS A 221 -14.11 -2.39 25.00
CA LYS A 221 -13.84 -3.71 25.57
C LYS A 221 -12.69 -4.46 24.87
N PHE A 222 -12.19 -3.99 23.73
CA PHE A 222 -10.98 -4.49 23.07
C PHE A 222 -9.68 -3.86 23.63
N LEU A 223 -9.74 -2.69 24.27
CA LEU A 223 -8.53 -2.04 24.80
C LEU A 223 -7.74 -2.90 25.81
N PRO A 224 -8.37 -3.68 26.73
CA PRO A 224 -7.63 -4.54 27.64
C PRO A 224 -6.74 -5.58 26.93
N ILE A 225 -7.25 -6.25 25.89
CA ILE A 225 -6.45 -7.23 25.15
C ILE A 225 -5.35 -6.57 24.32
N MET A 226 -5.57 -5.34 23.82
CA MET A 226 -4.51 -4.57 23.15
C MET A 226 -3.40 -4.17 24.14
N LYS A 227 -3.78 -3.77 25.36
CA LYS A 227 -2.84 -3.44 26.45
C LYS A 227 -1.99 -4.65 26.87
N GLU A 228 -2.60 -5.82 27.00
CA GLU A 228 -1.90 -7.08 27.31
C GLU A 228 -0.96 -7.51 26.19
N ARG A 229 -1.30 -7.19 24.94
CA ARG A 229 -0.54 -7.56 23.74
C ARG A 229 0.29 -6.41 23.18
N ILE A 230 0.80 -5.52 24.04
CA ILE A 230 1.59 -4.36 23.60
C ILE A 230 2.81 -4.76 22.77
N THR A 231 3.32 -5.99 22.94
CA THR A 231 4.42 -6.52 22.12
C THR A 231 4.10 -6.63 20.64
N ASP A 232 2.82 -6.58 20.27
CA ASP A 232 2.33 -6.61 18.91
C ASP A 232 2.31 -5.21 18.27
N SER A 233 2.72 -4.15 18.98
CA SER A 233 2.69 -2.77 18.49
C SER A 233 3.68 -2.45 17.36
N SER A 234 4.49 -3.41 16.92
CA SER A 234 5.27 -3.31 15.67
C SER A 234 4.50 -3.84 14.45
N ASP A 235 3.35 -4.49 14.67
CA ASP A 235 2.45 -4.98 13.64
C ASP A 235 1.57 -3.84 13.13
N PHE A 236 1.46 -3.72 11.80
CA PHE A 236 0.66 -2.67 11.17
C PHE A 236 -0.82 -2.76 11.55
N ALA A 237 -1.41 -3.95 11.55
CA ALA A 237 -2.82 -4.13 11.87
C ALA A 237 -3.12 -3.77 13.33
N PHE A 238 -2.20 -4.06 14.26
CA PHE A 238 -2.35 -3.66 15.67
C PHE A 238 -2.47 -2.15 15.79
N MET A 239 -1.52 -1.39 15.21
CA MET A 239 -1.47 0.05 15.39
C MET A 239 -2.61 0.76 14.70
N VAL A 240 -3.03 0.30 13.51
CA VAL A 240 -4.20 0.85 12.83
C VAL A 240 -5.48 0.57 13.62
N ALA A 241 -5.65 -0.64 14.18
CA ALA A 241 -6.79 -0.92 15.05
C ALA A 241 -6.79 -0.04 16.32
N LEU A 242 -5.61 0.24 16.90
CA LEU A 242 -5.50 1.09 18.09
C LEU A 242 -5.86 2.54 17.78
N ALA A 243 -5.50 3.03 16.59
CA ALA A 243 -5.78 4.38 16.14
C ALA A 243 -7.29 4.68 16.00
N GLU A 244 -8.13 3.66 15.80
CA GLU A 244 -9.59 3.84 15.76
C GLU A 244 -10.20 4.25 17.12
N PHE A 245 -9.47 4.06 18.22
CA PHE A 245 -9.90 4.52 19.53
C PHE A 245 -9.42 5.96 19.76
N CYS A 246 -10.23 6.78 20.43
CA CYS A 246 -9.83 8.11 20.91
C CYS A 246 -10.31 8.30 22.35
N SER A 247 -9.54 7.73 23.30
CA SER A 247 -9.83 7.76 24.73
C SER A 247 -8.53 7.81 25.56
N GLU A 248 -8.62 8.20 26.84
CA GLU A 248 -7.46 8.22 27.74
C GLU A 248 -6.82 6.83 27.91
N GLU A 249 -7.62 5.76 27.98
CA GLU A 249 -7.08 4.40 28.06
C GLU A 249 -6.29 4.04 26.78
N ALA A 250 -6.83 4.37 25.60
CA ALA A 250 -6.13 4.14 24.34
C ALA A 250 -4.83 4.97 24.26
N LYS A 251 -4.85 6.22 24.75
CA LYS A 251 -3.65 7.07 24.85
C LYS A 251 -2.57 6.44 25.72
N GLU A 252 -2.91 5.86 26.87
CA GLU A 252 -1.94 5.12 27.68
C GLU A 252 -1.31 3.95 26.90
N ILE A 253 -2.10 3.25 26.09
CA ILE A 253 -1.60 2.14 25.27
C ILE A 253 -0.69 2.67 24.16
N VAL A 254 -1.06 3.77 23.49
CA VAL A 254 -0.22 4.43 22.48
C VAL A 254 1.14 4.84 23.06
N ILE A 255 1.17 5.46 24.24
CA ILE A 255 2.42 5.84 24.91
C ILE A 255 3.29 4.60 25.16
N LYS A 256 2.71 3.51 25.69
CA LYS A 256 3.43 2.25 25.90
C LYS A 256 3.91 1.60 24.60
N ALA A 257 3.13 1.73 23.52
CA ALA A 257 3.49 1.23 22.19
C ALA A 257 4.71 1.99 21.64
N ILE A 258 4.74 3.31 21.82
CA ILE A 258 5.91 4.15 21.47
C ILE A 258 7.13 3.72 22.29
N GLU A 259 7.00 3.60 23.61
CA GLU A 259 8.11 3.19 24.50
C GLU A 259 8.66 1.80 24.13
N TYR A 260 7.76 0.84 23.89
CA TYR A 260 8.14 -0.51 23.48
C TYR A 260 8.88 -0.51 22.13
N ASN A 261 8.33 0.18 21.12
CA ASN A 261 8.95 0.29 19.81
C ASN A 261 10.32 0.99 19.88
N LYS A 262 10.46 2.07 20.67
CA LYS A 262 11.75 2.72 20.94
C LYS A 262 12.78 1.74 21.52
N LYS A 263 12.36 0.86 22.43
CA LYS A 263 13.26 -0.12 23.05
C LYS A 263 13.75 -1.16 22.04
N ILE A 264 12.86 -1.76 21.26
CA ILE A 264 13.23 -2.82 20.30
C ILE A 264 14.01 -2.27 19.10
N ASN A 265 13.81 -1.00 18.73
CA ASN A 265 14.51 -0.38 17.61
C ASN A 265 15.94 0.04 17.98
N LYS A 266 16.29 0.15 19.27
CA LYS A 266 17.70 0.29 19.68
C LYS A 266 18.53 -0.96 19.36
N GLU A 267 17.87 -2.11 19.17
CA GLU A 267 18.48 -3.41 18.90
C GLU A 267 18.44 -3.77 17.40
N LYS A 268 17.76 -2.98 16.57
CA LYS A 268 17.58 -3.20 15.13
C LYS A 268 18.06 -1.99 14.35
N ASP A 269 18.90 -2.23 13.34
CA ASP A 269 19.36 -1.18 12.42
C ASP A 269 18.21 -0.82 11.45
N CYS A 270 17.28 0.04 11.89
CA CYS A 270 16.16 0.47 11.06
C CYS A 270 16.10 1.99 10.82
N ASP A 271 17.18 2.70 11.10
CA ASP A 271 17.28 4.16 11.02
C ASP A 271 16.06 4.86 11.69
N GLY A 272 15.83 6.15 11.42
CA GLY A 272 14.64 6.88 11.93
C GLY A 272 13.30 6.35 11.41
N ASN A 273 13.32 5.49 10.38
CA ASN A 273 12.14 5.07 9.62
C ASN A 273 11.11 4.28 10.45
N CYS A 274 11.56 3.51 11.45
CA CYS A 274 10.64 2.73 12.28
C CYS A 274 9.69 3.61 13.13
N LEU A 275 10.20 4.73 13.68
CA LEU A 275 9.37 5.63 14.50
C LEU A 275 8.52 6.56 13.64
N THR A 276 9.02 6.97 12.47
CA THR A 276 8.24 7.68 11.46
C THR A 276 7.04 6.84 10.99
N PHE A 277 7.24 5.55 10.76
CA PHE A 277 6.17 4.63 10.38
C PHE A 277 5.13 4.48 11.51
N LEU A 278 5.58 4.29 12.75
CA LEU A 278 4.70 4.24 13.91
C LEU A 278 3.90 5.53 14.09
N TYR A 279 4.54 6.68 13.92
CA TYR A 279 3.91 7.99 13.95
C TYR A 279 2.72 8.04 12.98
N GLN A 280 2.95 7.64 11.72
CA GLN A 280 1.92 7.69 10.67
C GLN A 280 0.74 6.76 10.97
N GLN A 281 0.97 5.62 11.61
CA GLN A 281 -0.12 4.74 12.03
C GLN A 281 -0.97 5.35 13.15
N ILE A 282 -0.34 6.01 14.13
CA ILE A 282 -1.05 6.64 15.25
C ILE A 282 -1.86 7.84 14.78
N SER A 283 -1.30 8.65 13.89
CA SER A 283 -1.93 9.91 13.44
C SER A 283 -3.00 9.72 12.36
N ILE A 284 -3.22 8.51 11.84
CA ILE A 284 -4.15 8.24 10.72
C ILE A 284 -5.60 8.68 11.02
N LYS A 285 -6.03 8.64 12.29
CA LYS A 285 -7.37 9.08 12.72
C LYS A 285 -7.40 10.45 13.38
N ARG A 286 -6.27 11.18 13.42
CA ARG A 286 -6.15 12.56 13.92
C ARG A 286 -6.76 12.76 15.33
N CYS A 287 -6.62 11.77 16.22
CA CYS A 287 -7.12 11.87 17.60
C CYS A 287 -6.24 12.83 18.41
N ALA A 288 -6.78 14.01 18.74
CA ALA A 288 -6.06 15.07 19.46
C ALA A 288 -5.52 14.64 20.85
N LEU A 289 -6.05 13.58 21.46
CA LEU A 289 -5.50 13.03 22.71
C LEU A 289 -4.09 12.47 22.54
N TYR A 290 -3.71 12.11 21.30
CA TYR A 290 -2.40 11.58 20.96
C TYR A 290 -1.38 12.67 20.65
N ASP A 291 -1.81 13.91 20.38
CA ASP A 291 -0.93 15.01 19.99
C ASP A 291 0.23 15.23 20.96
N SER A 292 -0.03 15.11 22.27
CA SER A 292 1.04 15.21 23.28
C SER A 292 2.11 14.13 23.13
N ALA A 293 1.71 12.86 22.94
CA ALA A 293 2.65 11.76 22.75
C ALA A 293 3.40 11.85 21.41
N LEU A 294 2.75 12.39 20.38
CA LEU A 294 3.36 12.64 19.08
C LEU A 294 4.31 13.86 19.11
N ALA A 295 3.96 14.91 19.84
CA ALA A 295 4.82 16.06 20.10
C ALA A 295 6.05 15.67 20.93
N ASP A 296 5.93 14.69 21.82
CA ASP A 296 7.10 14.15 22.52
C ASP A 296 8.09 13.53 21.53
N LEU A 297 7.64 12.81 20.49
CA LEU A 297 8.52 12.27 19.43
C LEU A 297 9.27 13.37 18.67
N TRP A 298 8.66 14.53 18.47
CA TRP A 298 9.33 15.70 17.89
C TRP A 298 10.54 16.12 18.73
N VAL A 299 10.37 16.25 20.04
CA VAL A 299 11.41 16.73 20.95
C VAL A 299 12.44 15.64 21.27
N THR A 300 11.99 14.39 21.44
CA THR A 300 12.85 13.29 21.88
C THR A 300 13.53 12.55 20.74
N ASP A 301 12.94 12.49 19.55
CA ASP A 301 13.42 11.62 18.46
C ASP A 301 13.56 12.36 17.12
N LYS A 302 13.28 13.66 17.07
CA LYS A 302 13.39 14.49 15.86
C LYS A 302 12.50 14.00 14.70
N ILE A 303 11.36 13.39 15.07
CA ILE A 303 10.25 13.10 14.16
C ILE A 303 9.41 14.37 14.06
N ILE A 304 9.65 15.13 13.01
CA ILE A 304 9.13 16.48 12.83
C ILE A 304 7.91 16.42 11.92
N SER A 305 6.76 16.88 12.38
CA SER A 305 5.51 16.73 11.63
C SER A 305 4.67 18.01 11.57
N PHE A 306 4.24 18.39 10.36
CA PHE A 306 3.56 19.67 10.14
C PHE A 306 2.15 19.73 10.76
N ASP A 307 1.47 18.59 10.87
CA ASP A 307 0.20 18.43 11.57
C ASP A 307 0.33 18.77 13.06
N ILE A 308 1.34 18.24 13.76
CA ILE A 308 1.58 18.52 15.18
C ILE A 308 2.03 19.96 15.37
N LEU A 309 2.91 20.47 14.51
CA LEU A 309 3.28 21.89 14.56
C LEU A 309 2.06 22.79 14.38
N GLY A 310 1.17 22.46 13.45
CA GLY A 310 -0.08 23.18 13.20
C GLY A 310 -1.05 23.09 14.38
N ALA A 311 -1.17 21.92 15.03
CA ALA A 311 -1.97 21.74 16.25
C ALA A 311 -1.41 22.58 17.41
N TYR A 312 -0.08 22.59 17.60
CA TYR A 312 0.60 23.42 18.59
C TYR A 312 0.37 24.91 18.33
N GLU A 313 0.51 25.36 17.08
CA GLU A 313 0.26 26.74 16.63
C GLU A 313 -1.16 27.22 16.97
N LYS A 314 -2.16 26.32 16.95
CA LYS A 314 -3.56 26.64 17.27
C LYS A 314 -3.87 26.66 18.77
N THR A 315 -3.12 25.89 19.57
CA THR A 315 -3.46 25.62 20.98
C THR A 315 -2.53 26.33 21.97
N HIS A 316 -1.38 26.83 21.52
CA HIS A 316 -0.36 27.45 22.37
C HIS A 316 -0.03 28.88 21.93
N THR A 317 0.63 29.63 22.82
CA THR A 317 1.10 30.98 22.49
C THR A 317 2.25 30.94 21.48
N GLN A 318 2.45 32.03 20.74
CA GLN A 318 3.58 32.14 19.79
C GLN A 318 4.94 31.86 20.45
N LYS A 319 5.12 32.23 21.73
CA LYS A 319 6.35 31.97 22.48
C LYS A 319 6.55 30.49 22.79
N GLU A 320 5.48 29.80 23.16
CA GLU A 320 5.51 28.35 23.42
C GLU A 320 5.73 27.56 22.13
N THR A 321 5.04 27.94 21.05
CA THR A 321 5.24 27.33 19.72
C THR A 321 6.66 27.54 19.22
N ALA A 322 7.20 28.75 19.35
CA ALA A 322 8.59 29.01 19.01
C ALA A 322 9.52 28.12 19.84
N LYS A 323 9.31 28.00 21.15
CA LYS A 323 10.11 27.11 22.00
C LYS A 323 10.01 25.64 21.53
N PHE A 324 8.81 25.13 21.30
CA PHE A 324 8.57 23.75 20.84
C PHE A 324 9.28 23.46 19.50
N LEU A 325 9.10 24.34 18.51
CA LEU A 325 9.77 24.22 17.21
C LEU A 325 11.28 24.08 17.40
N LEU A 326 11.87 24.95 18.22
CA LEU A 326 13.32 25.01 18.41
C LEU A 326 13.88 23.85 19.25
N ASP A 327 13.16 23.42 20.28
CA ASP A 327 13.60 22.32 21.17
C ASP A 327 13.80 21.02 20.39
N GLY A 328 12.94 20.72 19.39
CA GLY A 328 13.12 19.56 18.52
C GLY A 328 14.02 19.81 17.30
N PHE A 329 13.76 20.88 16.54
CA PHE A 329 14.44 21.09 15.26
C PHE A 329 15.95 21.38 15.40
N LEU A 330 16.36 22.06 16.48
CA LEU A 330 17.78 22.36 16.75
C LEU A 330 18.54 21.20 17.40
N LYS A 331 17.88 20.08 17.72
CA LYS A 331 18.54 18.90 18.26
C LYS A 331 19.56 18.36 17.24
N PRO A 332 20.76 17.91 17.65
CA PRO A 332 21.70 17.26 16.74
C PRO A 332 21.10 15.97 16.13
N GLY A 333 21.47 15.66 14.88
CA GLY A 333 21.06 14.43 14.17
C GLY A 333 20.23 14.69 12.91
N LYS A 334 20.03 13.65 12.09
CA LYS A 334 19.14 13.70 10.93
C LYS A 334 17.68 13.88 11.38
N ALA A 335 16.95 14.78 10.71
CA ALA A 335 15.53 15.00 10.98
C ALA A 335 14.69 14.14 10.04
N GLU A 336 13.66 13.50 10.57
CA GLU A 336 12.63 12.84 9.76
C GLU A 336 11.44 13.79 9.67
N ILE A 337 11.18 14.35 8.48
CA ILE A 337 10.19 15.42 8.31
C ILE A 337 8.95 14.89 7.56
N ILE A 338 7.84 14.82 8.29
CA ILE A 338 6.53 14.38 7.83
C ILE A 338 5.70 15.61 7.45
N ALA A 339 5.40 15.77 6.15
CA ALA A 339 4.49 16.81 5.68
C ALA A 339 3.02 16.39 5.83
N VAL A 340 2.71 15.17 5.40
CA VAL A 340 1.37 14.59 5.41
C VAL A 340 1.47 13.15 5.90
N ASN A 341 0.36 12.64 6.43
CA ASN A 341 0.27 11.22 6.74
C ASN A 341 0.15 10.42 5.44
N ALA A 342 1.09 9.50 5.18
CA ALA A 342 1.13 8.72 3.95
C ALA A 342 -0.04 7.72 3.81
N TYR A 343 -0.79 7.47 4.88
CA TYR A 343 -1.97 6.59 4.90
C TYR A 343 -3.29 7.35 4.94
N ASP A 344 -3.25 8.68 5.02
CA ASP A 344 -4.43 9.55 5.00
C ASP A 344 -4.56 10.19 3.60
N MET A 345 -4.99 9.37 2.64
CA MET A 345 -5.09 9.77 1.23
C MET A 345 -6.32 10.64 0.94
N ASP A 346 -7.29 10.67 1.86
CA ASP A 346 -8.56 11.39 1.69
C ASP A 346 -8.43 12.90 1.97
N HIS A 347 -7.38 13.32 2.67
CA HIS A 347 -7.18 14.70 3.13
C HIS A 347 -5.88 15.33 2.60
N LEU A 348 -5.30 14.79 1.52
CA LEU A 348 -4.04 15.28 0.95
C LEU A 348 -4.05 16.76 0.57
N GLU A 349 -5.22 17.30 0.19
CA GLU A 349 -5.39 18.72 -0.15
C GLU A 349 -5.45 19.65 1.09
N GLU A 350 -5.76 19.12 2.28
CA GLU A 350 -5.86 19.87 3.53
C GLU A 350 -4.51 20.00 4.25
N ASP A 351 -3.59 19.06 4.00
CA ASP A 351 -2.36 18.91 4.80
C ASP A 351 -1.08 19.46 4.16
N GLY A 352 -1.11 19.86 2.88
CA GLY A 352 0.06 20.46 2.23
C GLY A 352 -0.11 20.74 0.73
N SER A 353 0.85 21.47 0.15
CA SER A 353 0.94 21.50 -1.31
C SER A 353 1.36 20.12 -1.82
N GLY A 354 0.82 19.67 -2.96
CA GLY A 354 1.21 18.39 -3.56
C GLY A 354 2.73 18.23 -3.76
N GLU A 355 3.46 19.34 -3.85
CA GLU A 355 4.93 19.36 -3.91
C GLU A 355 5.59 18.91 -2.59
N MET A 356 5.07 19.31 -1.42
CA MET A 356 5.64 18.90 -0.13
C MET A 356 5.48 17.41 0.13
N ILE A 357 4.52 16.74 -0.51
CA ILE A 357 4.33 15.28 -0.39
C ILE A 357 5.54 14.51 -0.96
N PHE A 358 6.22 15.03 -1.98
CA PHE A 358 7.31 14.32 -2.68
C PHE A 358 8.67 15.01 -2.57
N ASP A 359 8.79 16.03 -1.72
CA ASP A 359 9.97 16.90 -1.68
C ASP A 359 10.47 17.18 -0.26
N ASP A 360 11.31 16.27 0.25
CA ASP A 360 11.88 16.37 1.60
C ASP A 360 12.70 17.65 1.81
N ASN A 361 13.38 18.13 0.76
CA ASN A 361 14.15 19.38 0.81
C ASN A 361 13.22 20.60 0.95
N LEU A 362 12.07 20.59 0.27
CA LEU A 362 11.06 21.64 0.43
C LEU A 362 10.49 21.65 1.87
N ARG A 363 10.29 20.47 2.47
CA ARG A 363 9.86 20.38 3.87
C ARG A 363 10.87 21.01 4.82
N LEU A 364 12.15 20.67 4.65
CA LEU A 364 13.25 21.23 5.44
C LEU A 364 13.37 22.74 5.28
N VAL A 365 13.33 23.24 4.04
CA VAL A 365 13.37 24.68 3.76
C VAL A 365 12.17 25.41 4.38
N THR A 366 10.98 24.82 4.34
CA THR A 366 9.78 25.39 4.99
C THR A 366 9.96 25.56 6.50
N LEU A 367 10.58 24.57 7.18
CA LEU A 367 10.91 24.67 8.60
C LEU A 367 11.96 25.77 8.87
N LEU A 368 13.00 25.84 8.03
CA LEU A 368 14.01 26.89 8.14
C LEU A 368 13.39 28.28 8.00
N GLU A 369 12.49 28.50 7.04
CA GLU A 369 11.76 29.76 6.88
C GLU A 369 10.87 30.09 8.10
N LYS A 370 10.25 29.09 8.73
CA LYS A 370 9.55 29.29 10.02
C LYS A 370 10.52 29.72 11.13
N THR A 371 11.72 29.13 11.22
CA THR A 371 12.73 29.56 12.21
C THR A 371 13.27 30.97 11.96
N LYS A 372 13.42 31.36 10.70
CA LYS A 372 13.87 32.69 10.27
C LYS A 372 12.95 33.80 10.75
N LYS A 373 11.64 33.53 10.79
CA LYS A 373 10.63 34.45 11.35
C LYS A 373 10.73 34.63 12.87
N ILE A 374 11.38 33.70 13.58
CA ILE A 374 11.59 33.78 15.03
C ILE A 374 12.84 34.59 15.34
N SER A 375 13.98 34.21 14.74
CA SER A 375 15.27 34.86 14.97
C SER A 375 16.27 34.50 13.87
N LYS A 376 17.09 35.48 13.47
CA LYS A 376 18.19 35.29 12.52
C LYS A 376 19.26 34.32 13.06
N GLU A 377 19.66 34.49 14.32
CA GLU A 377 20.67 33.63 14.97
C GLU A 377 20.22 32.16 15.01
N VAL A 378 18.94 31.96 15.32
CA VAL A 378 18.33 30.63 15.37
C VAL A 378 18.29 29.99 13.99
N TYR A 379 17.92 30.76 12.97
CA TYR A 379 17.94 30.32 11.58
C TYR A 379 19.34 29.93 11.13
N GLU A 380 20.35 30.75 11.41
CA GLU A 380 21.76 30.43 11.08
C GLU A 380 22.22 29.14 11.74
N LYS A 381 21.87 28.92 13.01
CA LYS A 381 22.14 27.66 13.73
C LYS A 381 21.40 26.48 13.11
N ALA A 382 20.14 26.66 12.69
CA ALA A 382 19.34 25.62 12.06
C ALA A 382 19.87 25.25 10.66
N VAL A 383 20.31 26.24 9.87
CA VAL A 383 20.98 26.01 8.58
C VAL A 383 22.24 25.19 8.79
N ARG A 384 23.09 25.55 9.76
CA ARG A 384 24.30 24.80 10.10
C ARG A 384 23.99 23.34 10.45
N ASN A 385 23.04 23.12 11.35
CA ASN A 385 22.61 21.78 11.77
C ASN A 385 22.09 20.97 10.57
N SER A 386 21.27 21.60 9.73
CA SER A 386 20.73 20.97 8.52
C SER A 386 21.85 20.55 7.56
N LEU A 387 22.78 21.45 7.27
CA LEU A 387 23.93 21.15 6.42
C LEU A 387 24.79 20.01 6.96
N GLN A 388 24.92 19.86 8.26
CA GLN A 388 25.72 18.79 8.88
C GLN A 388 25.11 17.40 8.68
N TYR A 389 23.79 17.27 8.72
CA TYR A 389 23.08 15.96 8.73
C TYR A 389 22.24 15.68 7.47
N LEU A 390 22.22 16.60 6.50
CA LEU A 390 21.56 16.40 5.21
C LEU A 390 22.24 15.27 4.43
N ASP A 391 21.45 14.46 3.72
CA ASP A 391 22.01 13.46 2.80
C ASP A 391 22.92 14.12 1.74
N ASP A 392 23.96 13.41 1.31
CA ASP A 392 24.90 13.92 0.31
C ASP A 392 24.20 14.19 -1.02
N LEU A 393 23.26 13.33 -1.42
CA LEU A 393 22.51 13.45 -2.67
C LEU A 393 21.56 14.65 -2.66
N ASP A 394 21.19 15.14 -1.47
CA ASP A 394 20.22 16.21 -1.30
C ASP A 394 20.82 17.61 -1.30
N LEU A 395 22.14 17.77 -1.15
CA LEU A 395 22.77 19.10 -1.00
C LEU A 395 22.43 20.05 -2.16
N ASN A 396 22.46 19.57 -3.41
CA ASN A 396 22.15 20.35 -4.59
C ASN A 396 20.70 20.86 -4.57
N ARG A 397 19.77 19.96 -4.25
CA ARG A 397 18.33 20.27 -4.19
C ARG A 397 18.05 21.22 -3.03
N PHE A 398 18.70 21.02 -1.89
CA PHE A 398 18.63 21.91 -0.73
C PHE A 398 19.06 23.33 -1.07
N ILE A 399 20.27 23.52 -1.62
CA ILE A 399 20.79 24.85 -2.00
C ILE A 399 19.84 25.52 -3.00
N SER A 400 19.39 24.78 -4.02
CA SER A 400 18.48 25.31 -5.04
C SER A 400 17.14 25.77 -4.47
N LYS A 401 16.64 25.13 -3.42
CA LYS A 401 15.34 25.45 -2.80
C LYS A 401 15.44 26.54 -1.74
N LEU A 402 16.48 26.50 -0.92
CA LEU A 402 16.69 27.48 0.14
C LEU A 402 16.89 28.89 -0.44
N LYS A 403 17.62 29.01 -1.56
CA LYS A 403 17.91 30.29 -2.23
C LYS A 403 18.54 31.36 -1.31
N ASP A 404 19.27 30.91 -0.28
CA ASP A 404 19.98 31.75 0.70
C ASP A 404 21.45 31.33 0.76
N ASN A 405 22.17 31.58 -0.35
CA ASN A 405 23.57 31.15 -0.51
C ASN A 405 24.48 31.78 0.55
N ASP A 406 24.20 33.00 1.00
CA ASP A 406 25.01 33.68 2.02
C ASP A 406 25.00 32.91 3.34
N SER A 407 23.83 32.44 3.77
CA SER A 407 23.70 31.64 5.01
C SER A 407 24.39 30.28 4.88
N VAL A 408 24.37 29.67 3.69
CA VAL A 408 25.12 28.43 3.41
C VAL A 408 26.63 28.69 3.44
N LEU A 409 27.09 29.78 2.81
CA LEU A 409 28.50 30.18 2.73
C LEU A 409 29.09 30.60 4.08
N GLN A 410 28.29 31.01 5.05
CA GLN A 410 28.77 31.23 6.43
C GLN A 410 29.21 29.92 7.11
N ASN A 411 28.77 28.77 6.60
CA ASN A 411 29.06 27.43 7.13
C ASN A 411 30.06 26.66 6.25
N ARG A 412 31.02 27.37 5.64
CA ARG A 412 32.09 26.79 4.80
C ARG A 412 32.83 25.65 5.49
N ASP A 413 33.07 25.76 6.79
CA ASP A 413 33.74 24.75 7.57
C ASP A 413 32.98 23.42 7.55
N VAL A 414 31.66 23.43 7.82
CA VAL A 414 30.82 22.22 7.78
C VAL A 414 30.79 21.59 6.39
N LEU A 415 30.74 22.42 5.35
CA LEU A 415 30.75 21.95 3.97
C LEU A 415 32.07 21.24 3.62
N LEU A 416 33.20 21.82 4.04
CA LEU A 416 34.52 21.23 3.83
C LEU A 416 34.75 19.99 4.69
N ASP A 417 34.28 19.99 5.94
CA ASP A 417 34.30 18.82 6.83
C ASP A 417 33.52 17.66 6.19
N ARG A 418 32.35 17.93 5.61
CA ARG A 418 31.59 16.90 4.89
C ARG A 418 32.33 16.32 3.70
N VAL A 419 33.12 17.09 2.96
CA VAL A 419 33.98 16.54 1.89
C VAL A 419 35.15 15.74 2.48
N ARG A 420 35.73 16.22 3.59
CA ARG A 420 36.91 15.62 4.22
C ARG A 420 36.61 14.30 4.91
N ASP A 421 35.45 14.21 5.55
CA ASP A 421 35.10 13.12 6.44
C ASP A 421 34.12 12.14 5.77
N ASN A 422 33.77 12.36 4.50
CA ASN A 422 32.88 11.44 3.78
C ASN A 422 33.56 10.09 3.52
N ASP A 423 33.00 8.99 3.99
CA ASP A 423 33.53 7.65 3.73
C ASP A 423 33.21 7.15 2.31
N ASN A 424 32.27 7.80 1.62
CA ASN A 424 31.84 7.45 0.26
C ASN A 424 32.42 8.42 -0.77
N ALA A 425 33.27 7.90 -1.65
CA ALA A 425 33.88 8.65 -2.74
C ALA A 425 32.85 9.37 -3.63
N TYR A 426 31.70 8.74 -3.89
CA TYR A 426 30.62 9.33 -4.68
C TYR A 426 29.90 10.43 -3.90
N GLY A 427 29.65 10.23 -2.61
CA GLY A 427 29.06 11.24 -1.73
C GLY A 427 29.91 12.51 -1.68
N ALA A 428 31.23 12.36 -1.53
CA ALA A 428 32.19 13.47 -1.56
C ALA A 428 32.13 14.26 -2.89
N LEU A 429 32.05 13.56 -4.03
CA LEU A 429 31.91 14.21 -5.34
C LEU A 429 30.55 14.89 -5.50
N THR A 430 29.46 14.29 -5.01
CA THR A 430 28.14 14.92 -5.04
C THR A 430 28.09 16.19 -4.19
N ILE A 431 28.77 16.21 -3.05
CA ILE A 431 28.93 17.44 -2.25
C ILE A 431 29.66 18.52 -3.06
N MET A 432 30.72 18.17 -3.81
CA MET A 432 31.44 19.12 -4.65
C MET A 432 30.58 19.79 -5.73
N ASP A 433 29.63 19.05 -6.31
CA ASP A 433 28.64 19.63 -7.24
C ASP A 433 27.81 20.71 -6.54
N GLY A 434 27.46 20.50 -5.26
CA GLY A 434 26.76 21.47 -4.44
C GLY A 434 27.59 22.71 -4.13
N LEU A 435 28.87 22.52 -3.80
CA LEU A 435 29.80 23.64 -3.60
C LEU A 435 29.93 24.50 -4.87
N LYS A 436 29.96 23.85 -6.04
CA LYS A 436 30.01 24.54 -7.34
C LYS A 436 28.78 25.42 -7.58
N MET A 437 27.59 25.00 -7.12
CA MET A 437 26.35 25.79 -7.24
C MET A 437 26.39 27.11 -6.45
N LEU A 438 27.17 27.17 -5.37
CA LEU A 438 27.33 28.39 -4.56
C LEU A 438 28.16 29.47 -5.27
N LYS A 439 28.87 29.12 -6.35
CA LYS A 439 29.73 30.03 -7.14
C LYS A 439 30.83 30.71 -6.32
N ASP A 440 31.22 30.10 -5.20
CA ASP A 440 32.36 30.55 -4.40
C ASP A 440 33.61 29.78 -4.81
N LYS A 441 34.51 30.47 -5.52
CA LYS A 441 35.71 29.85 -6.09
C LYS A 441 36.64 29.31 -5.00
N ASN A 442 36.83 30.04 -3.90
CA ASN A 442 37.77 29.64 -2.86
C ASN A 442 37.27 28.39 -2.15
N LEU A 443 35.98 28.34 -1.80
CA LEU A 443 35.36 27.16 -1.20
C LEU A 443 35.46 25.93 -2.13
N PHE A 444 35.21 26.11 -3.43
CA PHE A 444 35.34 25.03 -4.39
C PHE A 444 36.79 24.54 -4.52
N ASP A 445 37.74 25.46 -4.63
CA ASP A 445 39.18 25.13 -4.76
C ASP A 445 39.68 24.41 -3.49
N ASP A 446 39.26 24.85 -2.29
CA ASP A 446 39.57 24.19 -1.02
C ASP A 446 39.00 22.76 -0.95
N GLY A 447 37.74 22.58 -1.37
CA GLY A 447 37.12 21.25 -1.44
C GLY A 447 37.78 20.34 -2.48
N ALA A 448 38.15 20.87 -3.64
CA ALA A 448 38.85 20.13 -4.68
C ALA A 448 40.23 19.66 -4.20
N ALA A 449 40.96 20.49 -3.45
CA ALA A 449 42.22 20.10 -2.83
C ALA A 449 42.05 18.92 -1.85
N ILE A 450 40.94 18.89 -1.09
CA ILE A 450 40.60 17.75 -0.23
C ILE A 450 40.40 16.49 -1.07
N ILE A 451 39.60 16.55 -2.14
CA ILE A 451 39.38 15.39 -3.05
C ILE A 451 40.70 14.86 -3.64
N VAL A 452 41.57 15.75 -4.11
CA VAL A 452 42.90 15.38 -4.66
C VAL A 452 43.73 14.68 -3.58
N SER A 453 43.78 15.22 -2.37
CA SER A 453 44.54 14.62 -1.25
C SER A 453 44.04 13.22 -0.86
N ARG A 454 42.74 12.96 -1.06
CA ARG A 454 42.08 11.68 -0.74
C ARG A 454 42.04 10.68 -1.90
N LYS A 455 42.63 11.00 -3.06
CA LYS A 455 42.64 10.15 -4.26
C LYS A 455 43.01 8.69 -3.99
N ALA A 456 44.03 8.47 -3.16
CA ALA A 456 44.54 7.12 -2.84
C ALA A 456 43.59 6.31 -1.95
N GLU A 457 42.82 6.98 -1.09
CA GLU A 457 41.89 6.37 -0.13
C GLU A 457 40.78 5.59 -0.85
N PHE A 458 40.20 6.21 -1.87
CA PHE A 458 39.07 5.65 -2.62
C PHE A 458 39.46 4.74 -3.79
N LYS A 459 40.75 4.44 -3.98
CA LYS A 459 41.24 3.62 -5.11
C LYS A 459 40.60 2.23 -5.20
N LYS A 460 40.09 1.70 -4.08
CA LYS A 460 39.42 0.39 -4.01
C LYS A 460 37.95 0.45 -4.43
N VAL A 461 37.35 1.63 -4.53
CA VAL A 461 35.95 1.81 -4.94
C VAL A 461 35.84 1.58 -6.45
N PRO A 462 34.93 0.70 -6.92
CA PRO A 462 34.74 0.47 -8.35
C PRO A 462 34.47 1.78 -9.09
N VAL A 463 35.08 1.94 -10.27
CA VAL A 463 34.89 3.09 -11.18
C VAL A 463 35.42 4.44 -10.65
N TRP A 464 35.92 4.53 -9.41
CA TRP A 464 36.47 5.78 -8.82
C TRP A 464 37.50 6.47 -9.69
N GLU A 465 38.49 5.74 -10.22
CA GLU A 465 39.56 6.32 -11.05
C GLU A 465 39.02 7.04 -12.30
N LYS A 466 37.89 6.55 -12.85
CA LYS A 466 37.22 7.18 -13.98
C LYS A 466 36.48 8.45 -13.53
N GLU A 467 35.68 8.35 -12.48
CA GLU A 467 34.88 9.48 -11.99
C GLU A 467 35.76 10.61 -11.44
N TYR A 468 36.84 10.28 -10.73
CA TYR A 468 37.85 11.24 -10.31
C TYR A 468 38.49 11.96 -11.51
N LYS A 469 38.90 11.24 -12.56
CA LYS A 469 39.46 11.86 -13.78
C LYS A 469 38.44 12.78 -14.48
N ASN A 470 37.17 12.37 -14.52
CA ASN A 470 36.09 13.21 -15.04
C ASN A 470 35.98 14.48 -14.21
N PHE A 471 35.91 14.36 -12.87
CA PHE A 471 35.86 15.50 -11.96
C PHE A 471 37.01 16.49 -12.16
N ILE A 472 38.26 16.02 -12.23
CA ILE A 472 39.44 16.88 -12.45
C ILE A 472 39.33 17.62 -13.79
N LYS A 473 38.99 16.88 -14.86
CA LYS A 473 38.91 17.43 -16.22
C LYS A 473 37.76 18.43 -16.38
N GLU A 474 36.57 18.08 -15.91
CA GLU A 474 35.37 18.90 -16.07
C GLU A 474 35.44 20.20 -15.26
N ASN A 475 36.19 20.20 -14.16
CA ASN A 475 36.30 21.35 -13.27
C ASN A 475 37.65 22.09 -13.38
N ASN A 476 38.55 21.67 -14.27
CA ASN A 476 39.90 22.23 -14.44
C ASN A 476 40.70 22.31 -13.13
N VAL A 477 40.58 21.28 -12.28
CA VAL A 477 41.31 21.20 -11.01
C VAL A 477 42.78 20.89 -11.29
N LYS A 478 43.68 21.57 -10.59
CA LYS A 478 45.12 21.25 -10.65
C LYS A 478 45.42 20.15 -9.64
N GLU A 479 46.01 19.05 -10.10
CA GLU A 479 46.55 17.99 -9.25
C GLU A 479 47.87 18.38 -8.60
#